data_AF-A0AAP0S4M8-F1
#
_entry.id   AF-A0AAP0S4M8-F1
#
_cell.length_a   1.000
_cell.length_b   1.000
_cell.length_c   1.000
_cell.angle_alpha   90.00
_cell.angle_beta   90.00
_cell.angle_gamma   90.00
#
_symmetry.space_group_name_H-M   'P 1'
#
loop_
_entity.id
_entity.type
_entity.pdbx_description
1 polymer ?
#
loop_
_entity_poly.entity_id
_entity_poly.type
_entity_poly.pdbx_seq_one_letter_code
_entity_poly.pdbx_strand_id
1 'polypeptide(L)'
;MHSISTMEAATCSVLPAPSSPAGVQIESGKMKRNPTLICVPLVAESVDQMVIDMREAKASGGDLVEIRLDCLKSFNPQQDIETLIKECPLPTLFTYRPKWEGGQYDGDENERLDALRLAMELGADYVDIELQVADEFNNSIRGRKPEKFKLIVSSHNYQKHSVC
;
A
#
# COMPACT_ATOMS: atom_id res chain seq x y z
N MET A 1 24.52 10.67 12.81
CA MET A 1 23.39 10.62 13.77
C MET A 1 22.22 10.05 13.00
N HIS A 2 21.98 8.74 13.13
CA HIS A 2 20.92 8.06 12.40
C HIS A 2 19.61 8.27 13.15
N SER A 3 18.71 9.05 12.57
CA SER A 3 17.37 9.25 13.10
C SER A 3 16.53 8.03 12.79
N ILE A 4 16.30 7.19 13.79
CA ILE A 4 15.27 6.14 13.75
C ILE A 4 13.93 6.88 13.81
N SER A 5 13.23 6.92 12.68
CA SER A 5 11.83 7.40 12.65
C SER A 5 10.93 6.21 12.98
N THR A 6 10.37 6.20 14.18
CA THR A 6 9.28 5.29 14.57
C THR A 6 8.06 5.58 13.71
N MET A 7 7.72 4.68 12.78
CA MET A 7 6.41 4.65 12.12
C MET A 7 5.38 4.15 13.12
N GLU A 8 4.43 5.00 13.51
CA GLU A 8 3.21 4.55 14.17
C GLU A 8 2.37 3.73 13.18
N ALA A 9 1.84 2.61 13.66
CA ALA A 9 1.06 1.68 12.88
C ALA A 9 -0.22 2.35 12.35
N ALA A 10 -0.31 2.46 11.02
CA ALA A 10 -1.57 2.74 10.36
C ALA A 10 -2.59 1.64 10.74
N THR A 11 -3.71 2.05 11.33
CA THR A 11 -4.83 1.14 11.63
C THR A 11 -5.51 0.73 10.33
N CYS A 12 -5.03 -0.37 9.73
CA CYS A 12 -5.62 -1.00 8.56
C CYS A 12 -6.96 -1.64 8.96
N SER A 13 -8.07 -1.06 8.52
CA SER A 13 -9.40 -1.64 8.71
C SER A 13 -9.81 -2.42 7.46
N VAL A 14 -9.62 -3.74 7.51
CA VAL A 14 -10.19 -4.66 6.53
C VAL A 14 -11.67 -4.80 6.85
N LEU A 15 -12.57 -4.26 6.03
CA LEU A 15 -14.02 -4.45 6.21
C LEU A 15 -14.42 -5.90 5.89
N PRO A 16 -14.97 -6.69 6.84
CA PRO A 16 -15.49 -8.01 6.55
C PRO A 16 -16.90 -7.93 5.95
N ALA A 17 -17.22 -8.87 5.04
CA ALA A 17 -18.56 -9.02 4.47
C ALA A 17 -19.58 -9.52 5.51
N PRO A 18 -20.87 -9.12 5.42
CA PRO A 18 -21.88 -9.52 6.40
C PRO A 18 -22.28 -10.99 6.21
N SER A 19 -22.17 -11.78 7.28
CA SER A 19 -22.81 -13.11 7.36
C SER A 19 -23.77 -13.15 8.55
N SER A 20 -24.93 -13.77 8.32
CA SER A 20 -26.11 -13.78 9.20
C SER A 20 -25.87 -14.37 10.60
N PRO A 21 -26.69 -14.03 11.61
CA PRO A 21 -26.53 -14.50 12.97
C PRO A 21 -27.26 -15.84 13.19
N ALA A 22 -26.59 -16.80 13.81
CA ALA A 22 -27.09 -17.66 14.91
C ALA A 22 -26.32 -18.98 14.97
N GLY A 23 -25.79 -19.30 16.15
CA GLY A 23 -25.27 -20.63 16.50
C GLY A 23 -23.87 -20.59 17.07
N VAL A 24 -23.76 -20.48 18.41
CA VAL A 24 -22.51 -20.73 19.12
C VAL A 24 -22.25 -22.24 19.08
N GLN A 25 -21.25 -22.68 18.35
CA GLN A 25 -20.64 -24.00 18.51
C GLN A 25 -19.23 -23.84 19.05
N ILE A 26 -19.01 -24.38 20.24
CA ILE A 26 -17.73 -24.44 20.93
C ILE A 26 -16.95 -25.59 20.30
N GLU A 27 -16.02 -25.28 19.41
CA GLU A 27 -15.03 -26.24 18.90
C GLU A 27 -13.62 -25.83 19.33
N SER A 28 -12.88 -26.83 19.84
CA SER A 28 -11.56 -26.74 20.44
C SER A 28 -10.60 -25.79 19.70
N GLY A 29 -10.21 -24.73 20.41
CA GLY A 29 -9.43 -23.62 19.90
C GLY A 29 -8.10 -24.00 19.25
N LYS A 30 -8.07 -23.93 17.92
CA LYS A 30 -6.95 -23.28 17.22
C LYS A 30 -7.46 -21.92 16.78
N MET A 31 -7.15 -20.88 17.55
CA MET A 31 -7.22 -19.51 17.02
C MET A 31 -6.37 -19.48 15.76
N LYS A 32 -6.99 -19.37 14.58
CA LYS A 32 -6.29 -18.98 13.35
C LYS A 32 -5.73 -17.58 13.61
N ARG A 33 -4.49 -17.51 14.08
CA ARG A 33 -3.74 -16.25 14.05
C ARG A 33 -3.50 -15.98 12.57
N ASN A 34 -4.12 -14.93 12.04
CA ASN A 34 -3.62 -14.36 10.79
C ASN A 34 -2.17 -13.96 11.09
N PRO A 35 -1.18 -14.52 10.39
CA PRO A 35 0.20 -14.14 10.63
C PRO A 35 0.33 -12.63 10.40
N THR A 36 0.93 -11.92 11.36
CA THR A 36 1.34 -10.54 11.16
C THR A 36 2.38 -10.53 10.03
N LEU A 37 2.11 -9.77 8.97
CA LEU A 37 3.02 -9.61 7.83
C LEU A 37 3.93 -8.40 8.07
N ILE A 38 5.19 -8.55 7.69
CA ILE A 38 6.21 -7.49 7.69
C ILE A 38 6.22 -6.83 6.32
N CYS A 39 5.77 -5.58 6.26
CA CYS A 39 5.85 -4.74 5.07
C CYS A 39 7.10 -3.87 5.14
N VAL A 40 7.93 -3.90 4.10
CA VAL A 40 9.16 -3.09 4.01
C VAL A 40 8.91 -1.89 3.08
N PRO A 41 8.93 -0.65 3.57
CA PRO A 41 8.78 0.53 2.72
C PRO A 41 10.05 0.80 1.93
N LEU A 42 9.89 1.03 0.62
CA LEU A 42 10.94 1.38 -0.32
C LEU A 42 10.77 2.85 -0.70
N VAL A 43 11.80 3.65 -0.47
CA VAL A 43 11.76 5.13 -0.57
C VAL A 43 12.86 5.70 -1.47
N ALA A 44 13.39 4.89 -2.38
CA ALA A 44 14.43 5.31 -3.29
C ALA A 44 13.93 6.31 -4.35
N GLU A 45 14.86 7.08 -4.93
CA GLU A 45 14.54 8.13 -5.89
C GLU A 45 14.49 7.65 -7.35
N SER A 46 14.88 6.41 -7.62
CA SER A 46 14.92 5.79 -8.95
C SER A 46 14.41 4.35 -8.94
N VAL A 47 13.86 3.91 -10.07
CA VAL A 47 13.35 2.54 -10.26
C VAL A 47 14.45 1.49 -10.08
N ASP A 48 15.64 1.73 -10.62
CA ASP A 48 16.78 0.81 -10.49
C ASP A 48 17.13 0.56 -9.02
N GLN A 49 17.13 1.62 -8.20
CA GLN A 49 17.40 1.48 -6.77
C GLN A 49 16.24 0.80 -6.04
N MET A 50 14.98 1.11 -6.38
CA MET A 50 13.84 0.37 -5.83
C MET A 50 13.94 -1.13 -6.10
N VAL A 51 14.37 -1.55 -7.30
CA VAL A 51 14.54 -2.97 -7.65
C VAL A 51 15.64 -3.63 -6.82
N ILE A 52 16.73 -2.92 -6.53
CA ILE A 52 17.78 -3.39 -5.62
C ILE A 52 17.18 -3.57 -4.22
N ASP A 53 16.50 -2.55 -3.69
CA ASP A 53 15.93 -2.55 -2.35
C ASP A 53 14.86 -3.66 -2.17
N MET A 54 14.07 -3.98 -3.21
CA MET A 54 13.12 -5.11 -3.20
C MET A 54 13.82 -6.45 -2.96
N ARG A 55 14.97 -6.66 -3.59
CA ARG A 55 15.74 -7.91 -3.44
C ARG A 55 16.37 -7.99 -2.05
N GLU A 56 16.85 -6.86 -1.52
CA GLU A 56 17.36 -6.77 -0.16
C GLU A 56 16.26 -6.98 0.90
N ALA A 57 15.07 -6.42 0.69
CA ALA A 57 13.90 -6.62 1.54
C ALA A 57 13.54 -8.11 1.64
N LYS A 58 13.55 -8.82 0.50
CA LYS A 58 13.37 -10.28 0.48
C LYS A 58 14.48 -11.03 1.19
N ALA A 59 15.74 -10.68 0.93
CA ALA A 59 16.89 -11.30 1.60
C ALA A 59 16.84 -11.11 3.12
N SER A 60 16.22 -10.01 3.58
CA SER A 60 16.03 -9.66 4.99
C SER A 60 14.78 -10.28 5.62
N GLY A 61 13.98 -11.04 4.86
CA GLY A 61 12.78 -11.73 5.36
C GLY A 61 11.51 -10.88 5.39
N GLY A 62 11.41 -9.83 4.58
CA GLY A 62 10.15 -9.10 4.37
C GLY A 62 9.08 -9.97 3.71
N ASP A 63 7.83 -9.83 4.15
CA ASP A 63 6.69 -10.58 3.61
C ASP A 63 6.08 -9.89 2.37
N LEU A 64 6.20 -8.56 2.29
CA LEU A 64 5.80 -7.71 1.16
C LEU A 64 6.60 -6.41 1.17
N VAL A 65 6.52 -5.66 0.07
CA VAL A 65 7.13 -4.34 -0.05
C VAL A 65 6.08 -3.26 -0.30
N GLU A 66 6.25 -2.11 0.35
CA GLU A 66 5.52 -0.89 0.01
C GLU A 66 6.39 -0.05 -0.92
N ILE A 67 5.92 0.16 -2.15
CA ILE A 67 6.60 0.97 -3.16
C ILE A 67 6.03 2.38 -3.08
N ARG A 68 6.84 3.32 -2.58
CA ARG A 68 6.45 4.74 -2.49
C ARG A 68 6.75 5.46 -3.79
N LEU A 69 5.76 5.50 -4.67
CA LEU A 69 5.86 6.19 -5.97
C LEU A 69 6.15 7.68 -5.81
N ASP A 70 5.67 8.30 -4.72
CA ASP A 70 5.94 9.72 -4.44
C ASP A 70 7.42 10.03 -4.16
N CYS A 71 8.26 9.03 -3.87
CA CYS A 71 9.70 9.23 -3.69
C CYS A 71 10.49 9.27 -5.00
N LEU A 72 9.93 8.82 -6.12
CA LEU A 72 10.61 8.79 -7.41
C LEU A 72 10.76 10.20 -8.00
N LYS A 73 11.97 10.58 -8.41
CA LYS A 73 12.25 11.91 -9.00
C LYS A 73 11.84 12.02 -10.47
N SER A 74 11.82 10.91 -11.18
CA SER A 74 11.36 10.82 -12.56
C SER A 74 10.55 9.54 -12.67
N PHE A 75 9.30 9.70 -13.09
CA PHE A 75 8.32 8.62 -13.05
C PHE A 75 7.51 8.61 -14.34
N ASN A 76 7.63 7.52 -15.09
CA ASN A 76 6.77 7.15 -16.21
C ASN A 76 5.85 6.02 -15.75
N PRO A 77 4.56 6.29 -15.46
CA PRO A 77 3.67 5.32 -14.83
C PRO A 77 3.64 3.95 -15.52
N GLN A 78 3.50 3.92 -16.85
CA GLN A 78 3.39 2.66 -17.59
C GLN A 78 4.65 1.81 -17.48
N GLN A 79 5.80 2.39 -17.83
CA GLN A 79 7.05 1.65 -17.92
C GLN A 79 7.59 1.26 -16.52
N ASP A 80 7.51 2.20 -15.58
CA ASP A 80 8.13 2.03 -14.27
C ASP A 80 7.33 1.05 -13.42
N ILE A 81 5.99 1.16 -13.39
CA ILE A 81 5.13 0.22 -12.66
C ILE A 81 5.28 -1.20 -13.22
N GLU A 82 5.28 -1.36 -14.55
CA GLU A 82 5.49 -2.67 -15.19
C GLU A 82 6.83 -3.28 -14.78
N THR A 83 7.90 -2.48 -14.76
CA THR A 83 9.23 -2.91 -14.32
C THR A 83 9.23 -3.32 -12.85
N LEU A 84 8.65 -2.48 -11.98
CA LEU A 84 8.59 -2.72 -10.53
C LEU A 84 7.82 -4.01 -10.21
N ILE A 85 6.68 -4.25 -10.85
CA ILE A 85 5.91 -5.49 -10.66
C ILE A 85 6.69 -6.70 -11.15
N LYS A 86 7.28 -6.62 -12.35
CA LYS A 86 7.99 -7.74 -12.98
C LYS A 86 9.24 -8.17 -12.23
N GLU A 87 10.00 -7.20 -11.70
CA GLU A 87 11.25 -7.46 -10.99
C GLU A 87 11.05 -7.76 -9.50
N CYS A 88 9.88 -7.44 -8.93
CA CYS A 88 9.63 -7.64 -7.51
C CYS A 88 9.51 -9.13 -7.16
N PRO A 89 10.32 -9.65 -6.22
CA PRO A 89 10.27 -11.05 -5.84
C PRO A 89 9.33 -11.33 -4.66
N LEU A 90 8.55 -10.33 -4.23
CA LEU A 90 7.60 -10.31 -3.11
C LEU A 90 6.27 -9.68 -3.57
N PRO A 91 5.16 -9.88 -2.83
CA PRO A 91 3.94 -9.13 -3.05
C PRO A 91 4.16 -7.62 -2.97
N THR A 92 3.48 -6.86 -3.83
CA THR A 92 3.65 -5.40 -3.91
C THR A 92 2.46 -4.63 -3.35
N LEU A 93 2.74 -3.64 -2.51
CA LEU A 93 1.82 -2.57 -2.14
C LEU A 93 2.27 -1.28 -2.81
N PHE A 94 1.46 -0.74 -3.72
CA PHE A 94 1.74 0.57 -4.32
C PHE A 94 1.08 1.68 -3.52
N THR A 95 1.88 2.66 -3.12
CA THR A 95 1.45 3.85 -2.40
C THR A 95 1.93 5.08 -3.17
N TYR A 96 1.01 5.99 -3.50
CA TYR A 96 1.34 7.27 -4.13
C TYR A 96 0.83 8.40 -3.25
N ARG A 97 1.55 8.66 -2.14
CA ARG A 97 1.05 9.50 -1.05
C ARG A 97 1.12 10.99 -1.41
N PRO A 98 0.00 11.74 -1.35
CA PRO A 98 0.01 13.18 -1.58
C PRO A 98 0.54 13.96 -0.37
N LYS A 99 0.99 15.19 -0.61
CA LYS A 99 1.52 16.09 0.44
C LYS A 99 0.54 16.37 1.59
N TRP A 100 -0.76 16.42 1.30
CA TRP A 100 -1.78 16.67 2.33
C TRP A 100 -1.95 15.49 3.31
N GLU A 101 -1.46 14.30 2.96
CA GLU A 101 -1.24 13.16 3.88
C GLU A 101 0.25 12.87 4.09
N GLY A 102 1.10 13.90 4.09
CA GLY A 102 2.50 13.79 4.49
C GLY A 102 3.41 13.03 3.52
N GLY A 103 2.97 12.78 2.29
CA GLY A 103 3.80 12.26 1.20
C GLY A 103 4.53 13.36 0.44
N GLN A 104 5.10 12.99 -0.70
CA GLN A 104 5.87 13.91 -1.55
C GLN A 104 5.14 14.34 -2.83
N TYR A 105 4.03 13.68 -3.20
CA TYR A 105 3.31 14.01 -4.43
C TYR A 105 2.50 15.31 -4.31
N ASP A 106 2.67 16.18 -5.31
CA ASP A 106 2.07 17.53 -5.37
C ASP A 106 1.46 17.84 -6.75
N GLY A 107 1.23 16.80 -7.55
CA GLY A 107 0.65 16.91 -8.89
C GLY A 107 -0.87 16.81 -8.91
N ASP A 108 -1.43 16.51 -10.08
CA ASP A 108 -2.87 16.36 -10.26
C ASP A 108 -3.40 15.06 -9.61
N GLU A 109 -4.51 15.18 -8.88
CA GLU A 109 -5.07 14.04 -8.16
C GLU A 109 -5.56 12.93 -9.10
N ASN A 110 -6.07 13.28 -10.29
CA ASN A 110 -6.53 12.27 -11.24
C ASN A 110 -5.34 11.50 -11.82
N GLU A 111 -4.25 12.18 -12.17
CA GLU A 111 -3.02 11.53 -12.63
C GLU A 111 -2.45 10.57 -11.58
N ARG A 112 -2.47 10.98 -10.31
CA ARG A 112 -2.08 10.14 -9.18
C ARG A 112 -2.92 8.87 -9.07
N LEU A 113 -4.24 9.04 -9.09
CA LEU A 113 -5.19 7.93 -8.99
C LEU A 113 -5.12 7.03 -10.24
N ASP A 114 -4.88 7.58 -11.42
CA ASP A 114 -4.70 6.82 -12.66
C ASP A 114 -3.44 5.95 -12.62
N ALA A 115 -2.34 6.44 -12.06
CA ALA A 115 -1.15 5.61 -11.82
C ALA A 115 -1.45 4.43 -10.88
N LEU A 116 -2.27 4.63 -9.85
CA LEU A 116 -2.66 3.55 -8.93
C LEU A 116 -3.67 2.57 -9.55
N ARG A 117 -4.58 3.04 -10.42
CA ARG A 117 -5.43 2.17 -11.25
C ARG A 117 -4.57 1.34 -12.20
N LEU A 118 -3.57 1.96 -12.81
CA LEU A 118 -2.64 1.28 -13.70
C LEU A 118 -1.86 0.19 -12.97
N ALA A 119 -1.39 0.44 -11.74
CA ALA A 119 -0.76 -0.59 -10.91
C ALA A 119 -1.68 -1.79 -10.67
N MET A 120 -2.95 -1.57 -10.37
CA MET A 120 -3.94 -2.65 -10.25
C MET A 120 -4.10 -3.42 -11.57
N GLU A 121 -4.22 -2.72 -12.71
CA GLU A 121 -4.40 -3.34 -14.03
C GLU A 121 -3.17 -4.13 -14.48
N LEU A 122 -1.96 -3.69 -14.10
CA LEU A 122 -0.69 -4.36 -14.37
C LEU A 122 -0.36 -5.51 -13.39
N GLY A 123 -1.20 -5.74 -12.38
CA GLY A 123 -1.11 -6.92 -11.53
C GLY A 123 -0.48 -6.70 -10.16
N ALA A 124 -0.51 -5.48 -9.62
CA ALA A 124 -0.17 -5.25 -8.22
C ALA A 124 -1.06 -6.09 -7.28
N ASP A 125 -0.48 -6.58 -6.18
CA ASP A 125 -1.25 -7.29 -5.15
C ASP A 125 -2.10 -6.34 -4.32
N TYR A 126 -1.54 -5.16 -3.99
CA TYR A 126 -2.19 -4.13 -3.18
C TYR A 126 -1.95 -2.73 -3.72
N VAL A 127 -2.94 -1.87 -3.49
CA VAL A 127 -2.83 -0.41 -3.68
C VAL A 127 -3.34 0.27 -2.40
N ASP A 128 -2.62 1.30 -1.94
CA ASP A 128 -3.02 2.21 -0.87
C ASP A 128 -3.78 3.40 -1.46
N ILE A 129 -4.94 3.71 -0.88
CA ILE A 129 -5.74 4.90 -1.21
C ILE A 129 -6.14 5.62 0.07
N GLU A 130 -5.94 6.92 0.09
CA GLU A 130 -6.32 7.78 1.19
C GLU A 130 -7.85 7.84 1.34
N LEU A 131 -8.33 7.81 2.59
CA LEU A 131 -9.74 7.70 2.97
C LEU A 131 -10.59 8.78 2.29
N GLN A 132 -10.05 9.98 2.12
CA GLN A 132 -10.75 11.11 1.52
C GLN A 132 -11.17 10.86 0.06
N VAL A 133 -10.43 10.03 -0.69
CA VAL A 133 -10.71 9.74 -2.11
C VAL A 133 -11.09 8.26 -2.35
N ALA A 134 -11.17 7.47 -1.28
CA ALA A 134 -11.42 6.03 -1.34
C ALA A 134 -12.76 5.67 -1.98
N ASP A 135 -13.83 6.41 -1.68
CA ASP A 135 -15.16 6.11 -2.24
C ASP A 135 -15.20 6.32 -3.76
N GLU A 136 -14.64 7.44 -4.24
CA GLU A 136 -14.53 7.75 -5.67
C GLU A 136 -13.66 6.72 -6.39
N PHE A 137 -12.48 6.43 -5.84
CA PHE A 137 -11.58 5.44 -6.41
C PHE A 137 -12.23 4.06 -6.48
N ASN A 138 -12.81 3.59 -5.37
CA ASN A 138 -13.45 2.29 -5.29
C ASN A 138 -14.62 2.17 -6.28
N ASN A 139 -15.40 3.24 -6.45
CA ASN A 139 -16.46 3.30 -7.46
C ASN A 139 -15.90 3.21 -8.88
N SER A 140 -14.79 3.90 -9.16
CA SER A 140 -14.16 3.87 -10.48
C SER A 140 -13.68 2.47 -10.89
N ILE A 141 -13.25 1.62 -9.95
CA ILE A 141 -12.72 0.28 -10.23
C ILE A 141 -13.74 -0.85 -10.00
N ARG A 142 -15.02 -0.53 -9.75
CA ARG A 142 -16.08 -1.54 -9.58
C ARG A 142 -16.14 -2.46 -10.81
N GLY A 143 -16.15 -3.77 -10.57
CA GLY A 143 -16.19 -4.79 -11.62
C GLY A 143 -14.88 -5.00 -12.40
N ARG A 144 -13.84 -4.19 -12.13
CA ARG A 144 -12.50 -4.32 -12.75
C ARG A 144 -11.45 -4.93 -11.82
N LYS A 145 -11.79 -5.15 -10.54
CA LYS A 145 -10.87 -5.69 -9.53
C LYS A 145 -10.48 -7.14 -9.85
N PRO A 146 -9.18 -7.44 -10.03
CA PRO A 146 -8.70 -8.82 -10.10
C PRO A 146 -9.01 -9.58 -8.80
N GLU A 147 -9.23 -10.91 -8.88
CA GLU A 147 -9.59 -11.72 -7.69
C GLU A 147 -8.54 -11.69 -6.56
N LYS A 148 -7.26 -11.56 -6.91
CA LYS A 148 -6.14 -11.56 -5.95
C LYS A 148 -5.79 -10.15 -5.43
N PHE A 149 -6.30 -9.11 -6.07
CA PHE A 149 -6.02 -7.73 -5.72
C PHE A 149 -6.79 -7.28 -4.48
N LYS A 150 -6.14 -6.48 -3.64
CA LYS A 150 -6.77 -5.87 -2.46
C LYS A 150 -6.51 -4.38 -2.40
N LEU A 151 -7.56 -3.64 -2.07
CA LEU A 151 -7.47 -2.20 -1.82
C LEU A 151 -7.25 -1.96 -0.33
N ILE A 152 -6.21 -1.22 0.03
CA ILE A 152 -5.98 -0.71 1.38
C ILE A 152 -6.49 0.73 1.41
N VAL A 153 -7.32 1.05 2.40
CA VAL A 153 -7.77 2.42 2.65
C VAL A 153 -7.09 2.92 3.90
N SER A 154 -6.37 4.03 3.79
CA SER A 154 -5.56 4.59 4.85
C SER A 154 -5.92 6.05 5.15
N SER A 155 -5.57 6.54 6.33
CA SER A 155 -5.73 7.94 6.71
C SER A 155 -4.66 8.30 7.71
N HIS A 156 -4.05 9.47 7.55
CA HIS A 156 -2.91 9.88 8.37
C HIS A 156 -3.16 11.24 9.01
N ASN A 157 -3.11 11.29 10.34
CA ASN A 157 -3.27 12.53 11.10
C ASN A 157 -1.89 13.12 11.44
N TYR A 158 -1.45 14.09 10.66
CA TYR A 158 -0.17 14.80 10.89
C TYR A 158 -0.31 16.05 11.78
N GLN A 159 -1.39 16.18 12.57
CA GLN A 159 -1.49 17.26 13.54
C GLN A 159 -0.29 17.23 14.49
N LYS A 160 0.53 18.30 14.46
CA LYS A 160 1.55 18.54 15.48
C LYS A 160 0.84 18.54 16.82
N HIS A 161 1.14 17.57 17.68
CA HIS A 161 0.87 17.71 19.09
C HIS A 161 1.64 18.95 19.58
N SER A 162 0.94 20.07 19.72
CA SER A 162 1.43 21.21 20.46
C SER A 162 1.60 20.75 21.90
N VAL A 163 2.85 20.44 22.28
CA VAL A 163 3.19 20.20 23.67
C VAL A 163 2.96 21.52 24.41
N CYS A 164 2.03 21.53 25.36
CA CYS A 164 1.76 22.64 26.26
C CYS A 164 2.93 22.89 27.22
#